data_AF-A0A679FP47-F1
#
_entry.id   AF-A0A679FP47-F1
#
_cell.length_a   1.000
_cell.length_b   1.000
_cell.length_c   1.000
_cell.angle_alpha   90.00
_cell.angle_beta   90.00
_cell.angle_gamma   90.00
#
_symmetry.space_group_name_H-M   'P 1'
#
loop_
_entity.id
_entity.type
_entity.pdbx_description
1 polymer ?
#
loop_
_entity_poly.entity_id
_entity_poly.type
_entity_poly.pdbx_seq_one_letter_code
_entity_poly.pdbx_strand_id
1 'polypeptide(L)'
;MAIDHDRLFKELIRTFFEEFLLLFFPDMHEHIDFHHLSFLSEELFTDVTAGEKYRVDLLVETKLKGEDGLIIVHVETQGYVQPSFAERMFLYFSRLYESYRTRIVPIAVFHYDSLREEPSVFSMEFPFGEVLHSGGVAEEAVAGVHSAGQSGCGCVAQSNGVY
;
A
#
# COMPACT_ATOMS: atom_id res chain seq x y z
N MET A 1 -23.49 -6.88 16.32
CA MET A 1 -22.63 -5.82 15.76
C MET A 1 -21.59 -6.51 14.91
N ALA A 2 -21.54 -6.22 13.61
CA ALA A 2 -20.46 -6.72 12.77
C ALA A 2 -19.16 -6.01 13.21
N ILE A 3 -18.11 -6.78 13.41
CA ILE A 3 -16.79 -6.23 13.69
C ILE A 3 -16.30 -5.61 12.38
N ASP A 4 -15.93 -4.32 12.43
CA ASP A 4 -15.31 -3.63 11.31
C ASP A 4 -13.84 -4.03 11.25
N HIS A 5 -13.58 -5.18 10.62
CA HIS A 5 -12.25 -5.78 10.51
C HIS A 5 -11.29 -4.88 9.74
N ASP A 6 -11.76 -4.17 8.71
CA ASP A 6 -10.94 -3.25 7.91
C ASP A 6 -10.47 -2.07 8.75
N ARG A 7 -11.36 -1.45 9.54
CA ARG A 7 -10.96 -0.37 10.45
C ARG A 7 -9.95 -0.83 11.49
N LEU A 8 -10.15 -2.00 12.09
CA LEU A 8 -9.21 -2.54 13.10
C LEU A 8 -7.85 -2.85 12.50
N PHE A 9 -7.81 -3.35 11.27
CA PHE A 9 -6.56 -3.66 10.57
C PHE A 9 -5.77 -2.39 10.20
N LYS A 10 -6.46 -1.33 9.75
CA LYS A 10 -5.84 0.00 9.53
C LYS A 10 -5.23 0.57 10.81
N GLU A 11 -5.97 0.50 11.91
CA GLU A 11 -5.47 0.95 13.23
C GLU A 11 -4.26 0.11 13.69
N LEU A 12 -4.25 -1.19 13.39
CA LEU A 12 -3.12 -2.07 13.69
C LEU A 12 -1.87 -1.64 12.91
N ILE A 13 -1.97 -1.47 11.58
CA ILE A 13 -0.85 -1.03 10.74
C ILE A 13 -0.36 0.35 11.20
N ARG A 14 -1.28 1.27 11.50
CA ARG A 14 -0.93 2.61 12.01
C ARG A 14 -0.17 2.54 13.34
N THR A 15 -0.59 1.67 14.24
CA THR A 15 0.01 1.55 15.58
C THR A 15 1.38 0.88 15.53
N PHE A 16 1.55 -0.12 14.66
CA PHE A 16 2.74 -0.96 14.55
C PHE A 16 3.42 -0.81 13.19
N PHE A 17 3.52 0.42 12.69
CA PHE A 17 3.99 0.67 11.33
C PHE A 17 5.46 0.25 11.13
N GLU A 18 6.32 0.51 12.11
CA GLU A 18 7.73 0.11 12.07
C GLU A 18 7.85 -1.42 12.05
N GLU A 19 7.13 -2.12 12.94
CA GLU A 19 7.12 -3.58 12.98
C GLU A 19 6.49 -4.19 11.72
N PHE A 20 5.48 -3.54 11.15
CA PHE A 20 4.91 -3.90 9.86
C PHE A 20 5.96 -3.83 8.75
N LEU A 21 6.72 -2.72 8.65
CA LEU A 21 7.80 -2.63 7.68
C LEU A 21 8.90 -3.66 7.93
N LEU A 22 9.28 -3.89 9.18
CA LEU A 22 10.28 -4.91 9.53
C LEU A 22 9.84 -6.31 9.08
N LEU A 23 8.55 -6.63 9.22
CA LEU A 23 8.01 -7.95 8.93
C LEU A 23 7.83 -8.20 7.43
N PHE A 24 7.33 -7.22 6.68
CA PHE A 24 6.98 -7.38 5.27
C PHE A 24 8.01 -6.81 4.30
N PHE A 25 8.73 -5.76 4.71
CA PHE A 25 9.65 -5.00 3.84
C PHE A 25 10.97 -4.70 4.58
N PRO A 26 11.73 -5.73 4.99
CA PRO A 26 12.94 -5.56 5.81
C PRO A 26 13.97 -4.64 5.15
N ASP A 27 14.14 -4.73 3.83
CA ASP A 27 15.05 -3.84 3.09
C ASP A 27 14.62 -2.38 3.18
N MET A 28 13.32 -2.08 3.08
CA MET A 28 12.81 -0.72 3.27
C MET A 28 12.98 -0.28 4.72
N HIS A 29 12.66 -1.13 5.70
CA HIS A 29 12.86 -0.85 7.13
C HIS A 29 14.32 -0.44 7.44
N GLU A 30 15.30 -1.10 6.83
CA GLU A 30 16.71 -0.74 7.02
C GLU A 30 17.04 0.68 6.55
N HIS A 31 16.30 1.23 5.57
CA HIS A 31 16.54 2.54 4.98
C HIS A 31 15.63 3.65 5.51
N ILE A 32 14.53 3.35 6.19
CA ILE A 32 13.57 4.36 6.69
C ILE A 32 14.01 4.95 8.04
N ASP A 33 13.96 6.27 8.19
CA ASP A 33 14.19 6.97 9.46
C ASP A 33 12.90 7.13 10.27
N PHE A 34 12.63 6.15 11.14
CA PHE A 34 11.46 6.14 12.01
C PHE A 34 11.42 7.27 13.06
N HIS A 35 12.54 7.96 13.34
CA HIS A 35 12.52 9.11 14.25
C HIS A 35 11.81 10.33 13.66
N HIS A 36 11.72 10.41 12.33
CA HIS A 36 11.01 11.47 11.60
C HIS A 36 9.63 11.02 11.10
N LEU A 37 9.15 9.87 11.56
CA LEU A 37 7.85 9.35 11.15
C LEU A 37 6.71 10.23 11.66
N SER A 38 5.82 10.64 10.76
CA SER A 38 4.57 11.29 11.11
C SER A 38 3.42 10.78 10.24
N PHE A 39 2.25 10.59 10.85
CA PHE A 39 1.05 10.21 10.12
C PHE A 39 0.34 11.46 9.62
N LEU A 40 0.24 11.59 8.30
CA LEU A 40 -0.50 12.67 7.67
C LEU A 40 -2.01 12.40 7.82
N SER A 41 -2.80 13.48 7.94
CA SER A 41 -4.25 13.35 7.96
C SER A 41 -4.72 12.77 6.63
N GLU A 42 -5.70 11.86 6.67
CA GLU A 42 -6.28 11.29 5.47
C GLU A 42 -6.77 12.41 4.54
N GLU A 43 -6.11 12.54 3.39
CA GLU A 43 -6.56 13.47 2.36
C GLU A 43 -7.76 12.85 1.64
N LEU A 44 -8.86 13.60 1.62
CA LEU A 44 -10.02 13.29 0.81
C LEU A 44 -9.74 13.71 -0.64
N PHE A 45 -9.26 12.78 -1.45
CA PHE A 45 -9.23 13.00 -2.89
C PHE A 45 -10.63 12.82 -3.46
N THR A 46 -11.26 13.92 -3.84
CA THR A 46 -12.54 13.86 -4.56
C THR A 46 -12.25 13.50 -6.01
N ASP A 47 -12.72 12.35 -6.47
CA ASP A 47 -12.77 12.09 -7.90
C ASP A 47 -13.92 12.88 -8.50
N VAL A 48 -13.58 14.01 -9.11
CA VAL A 48 -14.58 14.92 -9.72
C VAL A 48 -15.24 14.26 -10.96
N THR A 49 -14.58 13.26 -11.55
CA THR A 49 -14.99 12.51 -12.74
C THR A 49 -15.96 11.38 -12.40
N ALA A 50 -15.72 10.65 -11.31
CA ALA A 50 -16.58 9.54 -10.87
C ALA A 50 -17.61 9.96 -9.80
N GLY A 51 -17.46 11.14 -9.20
CA GLY A 51 -18.30 11.59 -8.07
C GLY A 51 -18.02 10.85 -6.76
N GLU A 52 -17.03 9.95 -6.74
CA GLU A 52 -16.63 9.19 -5.57
C GLU A 52 -15.56 9.94 -4.77
N LYS A 53 -15.74 10.01 -3.45
CA LYS A 53 -14.72 10.52 -2.53
C LYS A 53 -13.86 9.35 -2.11
N TYR A 54 -12.62 9.39 -2.53
CA TYR A 54 -11.61 8.43 -2.14
C TYR A 54 -10.87 8.95 -0.91
N ARG A 55 -10.76 8.11 0.11
CA ARG A 55 -9.92 8.34 1.29
C ARG A 55 -8.73 7.43 1.16
N VAL A 56 -7.55 8.00 1.33
CA VAL A 56 -6.34 7.20 1.53
C VAL A 56 -6.42 6.55 2.91
N ASP A 57 -6.12 5.26 2.97
CA ASP A 57 -6.21 4.50 4.22
C ASP A 57 -5.14 4.93 5.23
N LEU A 58 -3.88 5.04 4.78
CA LEU A 58 -2.78 5.49 5.62
C LEU A 58 -1.75 6.24 4.78
N LEU A 59 -1.33 7.40 5.29
CA LEU A 59 -0.29 8.21 4.69
C LEU A 59 0.75 8.57 5.75
N VAL A 60 1.99 8.19 5.49
CA VAL A 60 3.10 8.37 6.43
C VAL A 60 4.16 9.24 5.77
N GLU A 61 4.51 10.35 6.40
CA GLU A 61 5.67 11.16 6.03
C GLU A 61 6.87 10.73 6.86
N THR A 62 8.00 10.49 6.21
CA THR A 62 9.26 10.10 6.87
C THR A 62 10.46 10.49 6.00
N LYS A 63 11.66 10.01 6.31
CA LYS A 63 12.90 10.24 5.55
C LYS A 63 13.60 8.91 5.28
N LEU A 64 14.52 8.93 4.32
CA LEU A 64 15.52 7.88 4.19
C LEU A 64 16.73 8.21 5.07
N LYS A 65 17.29 7.21 5.73
CA LYS A 65 18.49 7.34 6.58
C LYS A 65 19.65 7.87 5.73
N GLY A 66 20.27 8.96 6.18
CA GLY A 66 21.45 9.54 5.52
C GLY A 66 21.14 10.33 4.25
N GLU A 67 19.87 10.52 3.88
CA GLU A 67 19.47 11.40 2.79
C GLU A 67 18.71 12.62 3.30
N ASP A 68 18.96 13.77 2.67
CA ASP A 68 18.14 14.96 2.87
C ASP A 68 16.91 14.87 1.96
N GLY A 69 15.72 14.94 2.56
CA GLY A 69 14.45 14.96 1.84
C GLY A 69 13.40 14.05 2.48
N LEU A 70 12.16 14.51 2.46
CA LEU A 70 11.02 13.72 2.92
C LEU A 70 10.64 12.69 1.87
N ILE A 71 10.04 11.59 2.29
CA ILE A 71 9.30 10.68 1.44
C ILE A 71 7.91 10.49 2.03
N ILE A 72 7.00 10.01 1.19
CA ILE A 72 5.65 9.63 1.60
C ILE A 72 5.48 8.13 1.38
N VAL A 73 5.10 7.41 2.41
CA VAL A 73 4.64 6.02 2.29
C VAL A 73 3.11 6.04 2.30
N HIS A 74 2.54 5.52 1.23
CA HIS A 74 1.10 5.44 1.02
C HIS A 74 0.68 3.98 1.15
N VAL A 75 -0.15 3.64 2.13
CA VAL A 75 -0.61 2.26 2.34
C VAL A 75 -2.11 2.17 2.07
N GLU A 76 -2.51 1.22 1.24
CA GLU A 76 -3.91 0.84 0.99
C GLU A 76 -4.16 -0.58 1.45
N THR A 77 -5.25 -0.79 2.17
CA THR A 77 -5.66 -2.13 2.60
C THR A 77 -6.82 -2.63 1.74
N GLN A 78 -6.79 -3.89 1.33
CA GLN A 78 -7.76 -4.44 0.40
C GLN A 78 -8.19 -5.86 0.80
N GLY A 79 -9.44 -5.97 1.27
CA GLY A 79 -10.03 -7.25 1.72
C GLY A 79 -10.77 -8.05 0.64
N TYR A 80 -10.94 -7.49 -0.56
CA TYR A 80 -11.69 -8.13 -1.66
C TYR A 80 -11.01 -7.89 -3.01
N VAL A 81 -11.21 -8.79 -3.97
CA VAL A 81 -10.70 -8.61 -5.34
C VAL A 81 -11.37 -7.40 -6.01
N GLN A 82 -10.58 -6.50 -6.58
CA GLN A 82 -11.08 -5.36 -7.35
C GLN A 82 -10.26 -5.20 -8.64
N PRO A 83 -10.85 -5.45 -9.82
CA PRO A 83 -10.13 -5.36 -11.09
C PRO A 83 -9.51 -3.98 -11.37
N SER A 84 -10.06 -2.92 -10.80
CA SER A 84 -9.55 -1.54 -10.94
C SER A 84 -8.55 -1.13 -9.85
N PHE A 85 -8.03 -2.08 -9.06
CA PHE A 85 -7.12 -1.77 -7.96
C PHE A 85 -5.81 -1.12 -8.45
N ALA A 86 -5.16 -1.70 -9.47
CA ALA A 86 -3.92 -1.16 -10.03
C ALA A 86 -4.10 0.26 -10.60
N GLU A 87 -5.21 0.50 -11.32
CA GLU A 87 -5.58 1.83 -11.80
C GLU A 87 -5.77 2.82 -10.64
N ARG A 88 -6.43 2.39 -9.56
CA ARG A 88 -6.64 3.22 -8.37
C ARG A 88 -5.32 3.58 -7.68
N MET A 89 -4.40 2.62 -7.53
CA MET A 89 -3.06 2.88 -6.98
C MET A 89 -2.29 3.89 -7.84
N PHE A 90 -2.35 3.76 -9.16
CA PHE A 90 -1.75 4.74 -10.08
C PHE A 90 -2.35 6.15 -9.93
N LEU A 91 -3.68 6.26 -9.82
CA LEU A 91 -4.35 7.54 -9.61
C LEU A 91 -3.98 8.18 -8.26
N TYR A 92 -3.91 7.39 -7.19
CA TYR A 92 -3.51 7.87 -5.86
C TYR A 92 -2.06 8.34 -5.87
N PHE A 93 -1.14 7.54 -6.43
CA PHE A 93 0.25 7.93 -6.60
C PHE A 93 0.37 9.26 -7.35
N SER A 94 -0.33 9.40 -8.48
CA SER A 94 -0.29 10.59 -9.32
C SER A 94 -0.76 11.85 -8.57
N ARG A 95 -1.86 11.74 -7.81
CA ARG A 95 -2.41 12.86 -7.00
C ARG A 95 -1.52 13.22 -5.83
N LEU A 96 -1.01 12.23 -5.10
CA LEU A 96 -0.07 12.46 -4.01
C LEU A 96 1.20 13.13 -4.54
N TYR A 97 1.71 12.68 -5.69
CA TYR A 97 2.90 13.29 -6.29
C TYR A 97 2.63 14.74 -6.72
N GLU A 98 1.46 15.01 -7.29
CA GLU A 98 1.04 16.36 -7.65
C GLU A 98 1.01 17.29 -6.42
N SER A 99 0.39 16.84 -5.32
CA SER A 99 0.22 17.61 -4.07
C SER A 99 1.54 17.87 -3.33
N TYR A 100 2.36 16.82 -3.16
CA TYR A 100 3.53 16.88 -2.27
C TYR A 100 4.85 17.08 -2.99
N ARG A 101 4.93 16.76 -4.29
CA ARG A 101 6.15 16.87 -5.11
C ARG A 101 7.36 16.18 -4.50
N THR A 102 7.13 15.03 -3.88
CA THR A 102 8.17 14.22 -3.26
C THR A 102 8.08 12.76 -3.69
N ARG A 103 9.12 11.98 -3.39
CA ARG A 103 9.16 10.53 -3.64
C ARG A 103 8.07 9.84 -2.82
N ILE A 104 7.29 8.98 -3.48
CA ILE A 104 6.19 8.25 -2.86
C ILE A 104 6.45 6.75 -3.01
N VAL A 105 6.29 6.03 -1.90
CA VAL A 105 6.31 4.57 -1.84
C VAL A 105 4.88 4.08 -1.60
N PRO A 106 4.19 3.66 -2.65
CA PRO A 106 2.90 2.99 -2.51
C PRO A 106 3.05 1.55 -2.00
N ILE A 107 2.19 1.13 -1.09
CA ILE A 107 2.13 -0.20 -0.49
C ILE A 107 0.69 -0.69 -0.55
N ALA A 108 0.47 -1.87 -1.13
CA ALA A 108 -0.82 -2.55 -1.11
C ALA A 108 -0.78 -3.69 -0.10
N VAL A 109 -1.72 -3.70 0.85
CA VAL A 109 -1.85 -4.76 1.85
C VAL A 109 -3.11 -5.55 1.59
N PHE A 110 -2.94 -6.83 1.30
CA PHE A 110 -4.01 -7.75 0.97
C PHE A 110 -4.24 -8.75 2.11
N HIS A 111 -5.48 -8.85 2.60
CA HIS A 111 -5.88 -9.82 3.61
C HIS A 111 -6.88 -10.81 3.03
N TYR A 112 -6.39 -11.78 2.27
CA TYR A 112 -7.20 -12.84 1.66
C TYR A 112 -7.20 -14.15 2.49
N ASP A 113 -8.32 -14.87 2.44
CA ASP A 113 -8.41 -16.26 2.94
C ASP A 113 -7.65 -17.29 2.06
N SER A 114 -7.20 -16.87 0.86
CA SER A 114 -6.47 -17.72 -0.09
C SER A 114 -5.49 -16.88 -0.93
N LEU A 115 -4.26 -17.36 -1.13
CA LEU A 115 -3.28 -16.78 -2.06
C LEU A 115 -3.87 -16.71 -3.48
N ARG A 116 -3.88 -15.53 -4.10
CA ARG A 116 -4.35 -15.29 -5.47
C ARG A 116 -3.43 -14.28 -6.15
N GLU A 117 -3.25 -14.44 -7.46
CA GLU A 117 -2.54 -13.47 -8.30
C GLU A 117 -3.50 -12.32 -8.66
N GLU A 118 -3.22 -11.13 -8.16
CA GLU A 118 -3.90 -9.90 -8.57
C GLU A 118 -3.04 -9.18 -9.63
N PRO A 119 -3.65 -8.50 -10.62
CA PRO A 119 -2.90 -7.66 -11.53
C PRO A 119 -2.25 -6.49 -10.76
N SER A 120 -0.92 -6.48 -10.68
CA SER A 120 -0.12 -5.44 -10.01
C SER A 120 0.31 -4.31 -10.96
N VAL A 121 -0.15 -4.36 -12.22
CA VAL A 121 0.25 -3.46 -13.29
C VAL A 121 -0.96 -2.76 -13.88
N PHE A 122 -0.85 -1.44 -14.02
CA PHE A 122 -1.77 -0.64 -14.83
C PHE A 122 -1.06 -0.17 -16.10
N SER A 123 -1.59 -0.49 -17.28
CA SER A 123 -1.04 -0.06 -18.57
C SER A 123 -2.04 0.69 -19.43
N MET A 124 -1.55 1.56 -20.30
CA MET A 124 -2.34 2.26 -21.32
C MET A 124 -1.79 1.93 -22.70
N GLU A 125 -2.55 1.13 -23.43
CA GLU A 125 -2.18 0.64 -24.76
C GLU A 125 -3.00 1.32 -25.86
N PHE A 126 -2.34 1.60 -26.98
CA PHE A 126 -2.94 2.13 -28.20
C PHE A 126 -2.56 1.26 -29.39
N PRO A 127 -3.28 1.35 -30.53
CA PRO A 127 -2.92 0.63 -31.75
C PRO A 127 -1.51 0.92 -32.27
N PHE A 128 -0.86 1.98 -31.79
CA PHE A 128 0.50 2.39 -32.16
C PHE A 128 1.55 2.10 -31.07
N GLY A 129 1.19 1.47 -29.96
CA GLY A 129 2.11 1.08 -28.90
C GLY A 129 1.58 1.32 -27.48
N GLU A 130 2.32 0.81 -26.50
CA GLU A 130 2.10 1.09 -25.08
C GLU A 130 2.66 2.48 -24.72
N VAL A 131 1.85 3.30 -24.06
CA VAL A 131 2.19 4.69 -23.69
C VAL A 131 2.47 4.82 -22.19
N LEU A 132 1.85 3.97 -21.38
CA LEU A 132 2.04 3.96 -19.94
C LEU A 132 2.12 2.52 -19.47
N HIS A 133 3.13 2.23 -18.66
CA HIS A 133 3.27 0.98 -17.92
C HIS A 133 3.62 1.33 -16.48
N SER A 134 2.62 1.24 -15.62
CA SER A 134 2.73 1.49 -14.19
C SER A 134 2.78 0.13 -13.48
N GLY A 135 3.87 -0.60 -13.69
CA GLY A 135 4.23 -1.77 -12.88
C GLY A 135 5.19 -1.35 -11.75
N GLY A 136 5.07 -1.96 -10.57
CA GLY A 136 5.89 -1.60 -9.41
C GLY A 136 5.43 -0.35 -8.64
N VAL A 137 4.21 0.12 -8.88
CA VAL A 137 3.58 1.21 -8.09
C VAL A 137 2.83 0.70 -6.86
N ALA A 138 3.17 -0.48 -6.36
CA ALA A 138 2.78 -0.93 -5.04
C ALA A 138 3.73 -2.04 -4.60
N GLU A 139 4.38 -1.86 -3.46
CA GLU A 139 4.95 -2.97 -2.72
C GLU A 139 3.80 -3.79 -2.12
N GLU A 140 3.74 -5.09 -2.41
CA GLU A 140 2.61 -5.92 -1.97
C GLU A 140 2.95 -6.65 -0.67
N ALA A 141 2.05 -6.56 0.31
CA ALA A 141 2.10 -7.36 1.53
C ALA A 141 0.83 -8.22 1.63
N VAL A 142 0.98 -9.55 1.65
CA VAL A 142 -0.16 -10.45 1.86
C VAL A 142 -0.18 -10.92 3.31
N ALA A 143 -1.24 -10.56 4.04
CA ALA A 143 -1.48 -10.98 5.43
C ALA A 143 -2.58 -12.05 5.47
N GLY A 144 -2.17 -13.33 5.48
CA GLY A 144 -3.09 -14.48 5.55
C GLY A 144 -3.00 -15.24 6.88
N VAL A 145 -4.14 -15.76 7.36
CA VAL A 145 -4.19 -16.76 8.44
C VAL A 145 -4.33 -18.13 7.80
N HIS A 146 -3.25 -18.90 7.71
CA HIS A 146 -3.40 -20.32 7.40
C HIS A 146 -3.99 -21.05 8.62
N SER A 147 -5.08 -21.78 8.41
CA SER A 147 -5.46 -22.85 9.33
C SER A 147 -4.43 -23.98 9.21
N ALA A 148 -3.36 -23.87 10.00
CA ALA A 148 -2.42 -24.97 10.17
C ALA A 148 -3.20 -26.15 10.77
N GLY A 149 -3.27 -27.25 10.03
CA GLY A 149 -3.58 -28.55 10.61
C GLY A 149 -2.57 -28.82 11.73
N GLN A 150 -3.02 -28.63 12.98
CA GLN A 150 -2.33 -28.91 14.24
C GLN A 150 -1.00 -28.15 14.46
N SER A 151 -1.04 -27.31 15.50
CA SER A 151 0.06 -26.53 16.11
C SER A 151 0.58 -25.33 15.32
N GLY A 152 0.02 -24.15 15.62
CA GLY A 152 0.58 -22.84 15.29
C GLY A 152 -0.33 -22.00 14.40
N CYS A 153 -0.99 -20.99 14.98
CA CYS A 153 -1.58 -19.90 14.20
C CYS A 153 -0.41 -19.00 13.79
N GLY A 154 0.08 -19.12 12.55
CA GLY A 154 1.15 -18.31 12.00
C GLY A 154 0.62 -17.38 10.93
N CYS A 155 0.81 -16.07 11.10
CA CYS A 155 0.69 -15.13 9.98
C CYS A 155 1.87 -15.38 9.04
N VAL A 156 1.59 -15.67 7.78
CA VAL A 156 2.64 -15.75 6.76
C VAL A 156 2.76 -14.35 6.15
N ALA A 157 3.92 -13.72 6.32
CA ALA A 157 4.27 -12.49 5.61
C ALA A 157 4.96 -12.87 4.30
N GLN A 158 4.31 -12.58 3.17
CA GLN A 158 4.93 -12.63 1.86
C GLN A 158 4.89 -11.22 1.28
N SER A 159 6.05 -10.74 0.84
CA SER A 159 6.16 -9.60 -0.05
C SER A 159 6.62 -10.06 -1.43
N ASN A 160 5.88 -9.63 -2.44
CA ASN A 160 6.29 -9.80 -3.82
C ASN A 160 6.96 -8.50 -4.24
N GLY A 161 8.28 -8.43 -4.09
CA GLY A 161 9.07 -7.37 -4.70
C GLY A 161 9.08 -7.60 -6.21
N VAL A 162 8.35 -6.77 -6.96
CA VAL A 162 8.38 -6.79 -8.43
C VAL A 162 9.58 -5.93 -8.86
N TYR A 163 10.73 -6.57 -9.09
CA TYR A 163 11.87 -5.96 -9.78
C TYR A 163 11.63 -5.87 -11.29
#